data_AF-A0A7R8ZDW4-F1
#
_entry.id   AF-A0A7R8ZDW4-F1
#
_cell.length_a   1.000
_cell.length_b   1.000
_cell.length_c   1.000
_cell.angle_alpha   90.00
_cell.angle_beta   90.00
_cell.angle_gamma   90.00
#
_symmetry.space_group_name_H-M   'P 1'
#
loop_
_entity.id
_entity.type
_entity.pdbx_description
1 polymer ?
#
loop_
_entity_poly.entity_id
_entity_poly.type
_entity_poly.pdbx_seq_one_letter_code
_entity_poly.pdbx_strand_id
1 'polypeptide(L)'
;MQMACFLYIHRRWERDKALLSRTLDYFRDIGHTYQILIFPEGTDLNIGSQEKSHNFASTHNLQRYYRVLHPKTTGFVFLAQRMKE
;
A
#
# COMPACT_ATOMS: atom_id res chain seq x y z
N MET A 1 -17.71 6.36 -16.83
CA MET A 1 -17.70 5.09 -16.09
C MET A 1 -17.36 5.43 -14.64
N GLN A 2 -18.35 5.50 -13.74
CA GLN A 2 -18.08 5.69 -12.31
C GLN A 2 -17.28 4.48 -11.85
N MET A 3 -16.02 4.68 -11.42
CA MET A 3 -15.11 3.60 -11.04
C MET A 3 -15.51 2.91 -9.71
N ALA A 4 -16.79 2.81 -9.36
CA ALA A 4 -17.31 2.17 -8.14
C ALA A 4 -16.48 2.44 -6.86
N CYS A 5 -15.95 3.66 -6.72
CA CYS A 5 -15.04 4.08 -5.64
C CYS A 5 -13.72 3.29 -5.53
N PHE A 6 -13.28 2.58 -6.57
CA PHE A 6 -11.95 1.98 -6.65
C PHE A 6 -10.86 3.05 -6.80
N LEU A 7 -9.81 2.91 -6.00
CA LEU A 7 -8.61 3.73 -6.06
C LEU A 7 -7.47 2.89 -6.62
N TYR A 8 -7.10 3.18 -7.86
CA TYR A 8 -5.97 2.52 -8.52
C TYR A 8 -4.67 3.25 -8.18
N ILE A 9 -3.65 2.49 -7.81
CA ILE A 9 -2.31 3.01 -7.50
C ILE A 9 -1.38 2.85 -8.71
N HIS A 10 -0.43 3.77 -8.83
CA HIS A 10 0.58 3.81 -9.89
C HIS A 10 1.86 3.06 -9.51
N ARG A 11 1.93 2.51 -8.29
CA ARG A 11 3.13 1.89 -7.69
C ARG A 11 4.31 2.87 -7.64
N ARG A 12 4.02 4.16 -7.45
CA ARG A 12 4.99 5.26 -7.31
C ARG A 12 4.58 6.12 -6.14
N TRP A 13 5.34 6.03 -5.04
CA TRP A 13 4.95 6.57 -3.75
C TRP A 13 4.54 8.05 -3.80
N GLU A 14 5.32 8.91 -4.45
CA GLU A 14 5.01 10.35 -4.52
C GLU A 14 3.65 10.64 -5.19
N ARG A 15 3.30 9.90 -6.25
CA ARG A 15 2.01 10.05 -6.94
C ARG A 15 0.87 9.45 -6.13
N ASP A 16 1.11 8.27 -5.57
CA ASP A 16 0.09 7.53 -4.83
C ASP A 16 -0.26 8.23 -3.52
N LYS A 17 0.73 8.81 -2.83
CA LYS A 17 0.49 9.62 -1.62
C LYS A 17 -0.45 10.79 -1.92
N ALA A 18 -0.22 11.56 -2.99
CA ALA A 18 -1.07 12.67 -3.36
C ALA A 18 -2.51 12.23 -3.70
N LEU A 19 -2.64 11.12 -4.44
CA LEU A 19 -3.94 10.54 -4.77
C LEU A 19 -4.70 10.08 -3.51
N LEU A 20 -4.04 9.33 -2.63
CA LEU A 20 -4.66 8.83 -1.40
C LEU A 20 -5.04 9.99 -0.47
N SER A 21 -4.16 10.97 -0.24
CA SER A 21 -4.48 12.16 0.56
C SER A 21 -5.75 12.85 0.08
N ARG A 22 -5.79 13.23 -1.20
CA ARG A 22 -6.92 13.97 -1.77
C ARG A 22 -8.23 13.21 -1.64
N THR A 23 -8.16 11.89 -1.76
CA THR A 23 -9.35 11.04 -1.65
C THR A 23 -9.86 10.96 -0.21
N LEU A 24 -8.96 10.77 0.76
CA LEU A 24 -9.32 10.74 2.17
C LEU A 24 -9.85 12.08 2.67
N ASP A 25 -9.21 13.18 2.25
CA ASP A 25 -9.67 14.54 2.54
C ASP A 25 -11.10 14.74 2.01
N TYR A 26 -11.37 14.35 0.76
CA TYR A 26 -12.72 14.42 0.21
C TYR A 26 -13.76 13.63 1.03
N PHE A 27 -13.45 12.39 1.42
CA PHE A 27 -14.39 11.58 2.21
C PHE A 27 -14.59 12.09 3.64
N ARG A 28 -13.56 12.69 4.25
CA ARG A 28 -13.68 13.37 5.53
C ARG A 28 -14.54 14.62 5.41
N ASP A 29 -14.30 15.44 4.39
CA ASP A 29 -14.93 16.76 4.24
C ASP A 29 -16.43 16.66 3.92
N ILE A 30 -16.89 15.57 3.31
CA ILE A 30 -18.34 15.29 3.13
C ILE A 30 -19.02 14.81 4.43
N GLY A 31 -18.28 14.63 5.54
CA GLY A 31 -18.83 14.37 6.88
C GLY A 31 -19.35 12.94 7.10
N HIS A 32 -19.01 11.99 6.23
CA HIS A 32 -19.43 10.60 6.36
C HIS A 32 -18.32 9.70 6.92
N THR A 33 -18.69 8.76 7.78
CA THR A 33 -17.79 7.66 8.16
C THR A 33 -17.53 6.81 6.92
N TYR A 34 -16.26 6.60 6.58
CA TYR A 34 -15.85 5.83 5.43
C TYR A 34 -15.00 4.62 5.82
N GLN A 35 -15.06 3.57 4.99
CA GLN A 35 -14.24 2.37 5.13
C GLN A 35 -13.45 2.16 3.84
N ILE A 36 -12.20 1.73 3.98
CA ILE A 36 -11.33 1.40 2.85
C ILE A 36 -11.14 -0.11 2.81
N LEU A 37 -11.42 -0.71 1.66
CA LEU A 37 -11.09 -2.09 1.37
C LEU A 37 -9.85 -2.12 0.49
N ILE A 38 -8.80 -2.79 0.96
CA ILE A 38 -7.53 -2.92 0.23
C ILE A 38 -7.49 -4.30 -0.41
N PHE A 39 -7.28 -4.33 -1.72
CA PHE A 39 -6.96 -5.54 -2.47
C PHE A 39 -5.46 -5.58 -2.73
N PRO A 40 -4.67 -6.27 -1.89
CA PRO A 40 -3.26 -6.46 -2.18
C PRO A 40 -3.14 -7.51 -3.28
N GLU A 41 -3.11 -7.06 -4.54
CA GLU A 41 -2.70 -7.93 -5.64
C GLU A 41 -1.26 -8.39 -5.34
N GLY A 42 -1.13 -9.70 -5.10
CA GLY A 42 0.13 -10.33 -4.74
C GLY A 42 1.17 -10.11 -5.84
N THR A 43 2.45 -10.08 -5.45
CA THR A 43 3.53 -10.25 -6.42
C THR A 43 3.87 -11.73 -6.48
N ASP A 44 3.93 -12.29 -7.69
CA ASP A 44 4.33 -13.68 -7.87
C ASP A 44 5.69 -13.96 -7.23
N LEU A 45 5.76 -15.07 -6.50
CA LEU A 45 7.00 -15.55 -5.92
C LEU A 45 7.87 -16.16 -7.02
N ASN A 46 8.88 -15.41 -7.44
CA ASN A 46 9.93 -15.86 -8.34
C ASN A 46 11.32 -15.52 -7.78
N ILE A 47 12.37 -16.09 -8.38
CA ILE A 47 13.77 -15.93 -7.94
C ILE A 47 14.12 -14.43 -7.79
N GLY A 48 13.82 -13.60 -8.79
CA GLY A 48 14.14 -12.18 -8.75
C GLY A 48 13.38 -11.39 -7.68
N SER A 49 12.12 -11.74 -7.41
CA SER A 49 11.32 -11.14 -6.32
C SER A 49 11.85 -11.55 -4.94
N GLN A 50 12.31 -12.79 -4.82
CA GLN A 50 12.85 -13.36 -3.59
C GLN A 50 14.21 -12.72 -3.26
N GLU A 51 15.10 -12.58 -4.23
CA GLU A 51 16.38 -11.88 -4.06
C GLU A 51 16.19 -10.43 -3.60
N LYS A 52 15.25 -9.70 -4.21
CA LYS A 52 14.89 -8.34 -3.78
C LYS A 52 14.39 -8.33 -2.34
N SER A 53 13.56 -9.30 -1.95
CA SER A 53 13.07 -9.45 -0.59
C SER A 53 14.20 -9.80 0.40
N HIS A 54 15.16 -10.62 0.01
CA HIS A 54 16.33 -10.97 0.83
C HIS A 54 17.29 -9.78 1.00
N ASN A 55 17.50 -8.99 -0.05
CA ASN A 55 18.30 -7.77 0.01
C ASN A 55 17.64 -6.73 0.92
N PHE A 56 16.32 -6.55 0.81
CA PHE A 56 15.57 -5.71 1.74
C PHE A 56 15.72 -6.20 3.19
N ALA A 57 15.54 -7.51 3.42
CA ALA A 57 15.68 -8.09 4.76
C ALA A 57 17.08 -7.88 5.34
N SER A 58 18.13 -8.11 4.55
CA SER A 58 19.52 -7.99 5.00
C SER A 58 19.89 -6.53 5.32
N THR A 59 19.41 -5.57 4.54
CA THR A 59 19.66 -4.13 4.77
C THR A 59 18.91 -3.57 5.98
N HIS A 60 17.79 -4.19 6.36
CA HIS A 60 16.95 -3.76 7.49
C HIS A 60 17.07 -4.68 8.71
N ASN A 61 18.05 -5.61 8.71
CA ASN A 61 18.27 -6.60 9.76
C ASN A 61 17.01 -7.44 10.11
N LEU A 62 16.26 -7.84 9.09
CA LEU A 62 15.05 -8.65 9.19
C LEU A 62 15.33 -10.11 8.78
N GLN A 63 14.46 -11.02 9.23
CA GLN A 63 14.52 -12.42 8.81
C GLN A 63 14.29 -12.56 7.30
N ARG A 64 15.05 -13.47 6.67
CA ARG A 64 14.83 -13.88 5.27
C ARG A 64 13.66 -14.84 5.18
N TYR A 65 12.78 -14.60 4.21
CA TYR A 65 11.66 -15.46 3.90
C TYR A 65 11.91 -16.26 2.63
N TYR A 66 11.54 -17.55 2.67
CA TYR A 66 11.79 -18.47 1.55
C TYR A 66 10.52 -18.86 0.79
N ARG A 67 9.36 -18.79 1.43
CA ARG A 67 8.05 -19.17 0.86
C ARG A 67 7.11 -17.98 0.66
N VAL A 68 7.50 -16.80 1.14
CA VAL A 68 6.73 -15.56 1.07
C VAL A 68 7.69 -14.38 0.86
N LEU A 69 7.14 -13.23 0.48
CA LEU A 69 7.88 -11.98 0.30
C LEU A 69 7.55 -11.00 1.44
N HIS A 70 8.47 -10.09 1.73
CA HIS A 70 8.19 -8.98 2.64
C HIS A 70 7.12 -8.04 2.03
N PRO A 71 6.03 -7.73 2.76
CA PRO A 71 4.98 -6.86 2.24
C PRO A 71 5.45 -5.41 2.14
N LYS A 72 4.94 -4.69 1.15
CA LYS A 72 5.15 -3.24 1.05
C LYS A 72 4.13 -2.52 1.93
N THR A 73 4.57 -2.04 3.09
CA THR A 73 3.68 -1.48 4.12
C THR A 73 3.45 0.03 4.01
N THR A 74 4.26 0.76 3.24
CA THR A 74 4.23 2.24 3.17
C THR A 74 2.83 2.82 2.93
N GLY A 75 2.12 2.31 1.92
CA GLY A 75 0.77 2.79 1.60
C GLY A 75 -0.25 2.47 2.69
N PHE A 76 -0.18 1.27 3.27
CA PHE A 76 -1.06 0.87 4.37
C PHE A 76 -0.83 1.74 5.62
N VAL A 77 0.43 1.93 6.03
CA VAL A 77 0.79 2.74 7.19
C VAL A 77 0.30 4.18 7.01
N PHE A 78 0.48 4.75 5.82
CA PHE A 78 -0.02 6.08 5.50
C PHE A 78 -1.55 6.18 5.62
N LEU A 79 -2.29 5.24 5.04
CA LEU A 79 -3.75 5.21 5.15
C LEU A 79 -4.20 5.11 6.62
N ALA A 80 -3.62 4.16 7.37
CA ALA A 80 -3.97 3.91 8.76
C ALA A 80 -3.62 5.09 9.69
N GLN A 81 -2.57 5.85 9.39
CA GLN A 81 -2.23 7.07 10.12
C GLN A 81 -3.22 8.20 9.78
N ARG A 82 -3.45 8.43 8.48
CA ARG A 82 -4.30 9.52 7.99
C ARG A 82 -5.77 9.36 8.40
N MET A 83 -6.26 8.14 8.53
CA MET A 83 -7.63 7.84 9.00
C MET A 83 -7.84 8.01 10.51
N LYS A 84 -6.76 8.18 11.30
CA LYS A 84 -6.85 8.46 12.74
C LYS A 84 -6.97 9.95 13.04
N GLU A 85 -6.65 10.80 12.07
CA GLU A 85 -6.76 12.26 12.14
C GLU A 85 -8.19 12.71 11.86
#